data_AF-A0A921R1J8-F1
#
_entry.id   AF-A0A921R1J8-F1
#
_cell.length_a   1.000
_cell.length_b   1.000
_cell.length_c   1.000
_cell.angle_alpha   90.00
_cell.angle_beta   90.00
_cell.angle_gamma   90.00
#
_symmetry.space_group_name_H-M   'P 1'
#
loop_
_entity.id
_entity.type
_entity.pdbx_description
1 polymer ?
#
loop_
_entity_poly.entity_id
_entity_poly.type
_entity_poly.pdbx_seq_one_letter_code
_entity_poly.pdbx_strand_id
1 'polypeptide(L)'
;MEAIMTRSVQEGEQEKTCTEIVSQVLSKSSTFLRNVGLQQPVAAVKTISPQMQEIQAQLEAEKEESAGLRHKLQRLEDQALESEAKAKKQDEEIEILKKATADTHKLIRQMISFGQSQVTHQTTP
;
A
#
# COMPACT_ATOMS: atom_id res chain seq x y z
N MET A 1 43.33 -47.11 -13.88
CA MET A 1 43.53 -46.78 -15.30
C MET A 1 44.67 -47.62 -15.85
N GLU A 2 45.85 -47.53 -15.23
CA GLU A 2 47.03 -48.35 -15.53
C GLU A 2 46.76 -49.86 -15.67
N ALA A 3 46.01 -50.48 -14.74
CA ALA A 3 45.72 -51.92 -14.79
C ALA A 3 44.89 -52.37 -16.01
N ILE A 4 44.12 -51.47 -16.64
CA ILE A 4 43.34 -51.76 -17.85
C ILE A 4 44.23 -51.61 -19.09
N MET A 5 45.22 -50.72 -19.05
CA MET A 5 46.22 -50.51 -20.10
C MET A 5 47.26 -51.64 -20.16
N THR A 6 47.59 -52.24 -19.01
CA THR A 6 48.59 -53.32 -18.91
C THR A 6 47.99 -54.72 -18.97
N ARG A 7 46.67 -54.85 -19.23
CA ARG A 7 46.02 -56.15 -19.31
C ARG A 7 46.45 -56.85 -20.61
N SER A 8 47.10 -58.00 -20.48
CA SER A 8 47.47 -58.85 -21.61
C SER A 8 46.22 -59.22 -22.42
N VAL A 9 46.21 -58.86 -23.69
CA VAL A 9 45.15 -59.17 -24.67
C VAL A 9 45.05 -60.69 -24.80
N GLN A 10 43.88 -61.27 -24.49
CA GLN A 10 43.65 -62.70 -24.74
C GLN A 10 43.61 -62.95 -26.25
N GLU A 11 44.17 -64.07 -26.69
CA GLU A 11 44.31 -64.44 -28.10
C GLU A 11 42.95 -64.36 -28.82
N GLY A 12 42.80 -63.35 -29.69
CA GLY A 12 41.57 -63.07 -30.44
C GLY A 12 40.84 -61.75 -30.12
N GLU A 13 41.19 -61.03 -29.04
CA GLU A 13 40.64 -59.71 -28.76
C GLU A 13 41.46 -58.59 -29.42
N GLN A 14 40.78 -57.54 -29.89
CA GLN A 14 41.45 -56.34 -30.42
C GLN A 14 41.94 -55.46 -29.27
N GLU A 15 43.12 -54.85 -29.41
CA GLU A 15 43.65 -53.92 -28.42
C GLU A 15 42.69 -52.72 -28.26
N LYS A 16 42.28 -52.45 -27.02
CA LYS A 16 41.34 -51.37 -26.73
C LYS A 16 42.00 -50.02 -26.98
N THR A 17 41.34 -49.17 -27.74
CA THR A 17 41.77 -47.79 -27.93
C THR A 17 41.62 -46.98 -26.66
N CYS A 18 42.40 -45.91 -26.51
CA CYS A 18 42.32 -44.99 -25.37
C CYS A 18 40.89 -44.50 -25.11
N THR A 19 40.13 -44.23 -26.17
CA THR A 19 38.72 -43.79 -26.09
C THR A 19 37.81 -44.86 -25.48
N GLU A 20 38.03 -46.14 -25.81
CA GLU A 20 37.27 -47.25 -25.23
C GLU A 20 37.62 -47.48 -23.76
N ILE A 21 38.91 -47.34 -23.41
CA ILE A 21 39.37 -47.41 -22.02
C ILE A 21 38.72 -46.29 -21.20
N VAL A 22 38.73 -45.05 -21.72
CA VAL A 22 38.08 -43.91 -21.08
C VAL A 22 36.58 -44.15 -20.95
N SER A 23 35.92 -44.67 -21.98
CA SER A 23 34.47 -44.96 -21.94
C SER A 23 34.13 -46.06 -20.93
N GLN A 24 35.00 -47.06 -20.75
CA GLN A 24 34.84 -48.11 -19.76
C GLN A 24 34.99 -47.56 -18.34
N VAL A 25 35.99 -46.70 -18.10
CA VAL A 25 36.21 -46.05 -16.80
C VAL A 25 35.09 -45.04 -16.49
N LEU A 26 34.64 -44.29 -17.48
CA LEU A 26 33.54 -43.34 -17.41
C LEU A 26 32.19 -43.98 -17.72
N SER A 27 32.00 -45.26 -17.32
CA SER A 27 30.73 -45.99 -17.46
C SER A 27 29.52 -45.11 -17.12
N LYS A 28 28.35 -45.39 -17.72
CA LYS A 28 27.15 -44.51 -17.67
C LYS A 28 26.68 -44.05 -16.28
N SER A 29 27.14 -44.69 -15.20
CA SER A 29 26.88 -44.33 -13.80
C SER A 29 28.02 -43.52 -13.14
N SER A 30 29.04 -43.10 -13.88
CA SER A 30 30.19 -42.36 -13.37
C SER A 30 29.76 -40.98 -12.86
N THR A 31 30.12 -40.69 -11.61
CA THR A 31 29.90 -39.38 -10.98
C THR A 31 31.02 -38.39 -11.29
N PHE A 32 31.98 -38.74 -12.14
CA PHE A 32 33.15 -37.91 -12.43
C PHE A 32 32.77 -36.49 -12.84
N LEU A 33 31.92 -36.32 -13.87
CA LEU A 33 31.49 -35.01 -14.34
C LEU A 33 30.74 -34.20 -13.27
N ARG A 34 29.97 -34.88 -12.42
CA ARG A 34 29.31 -34.27 -11.26
C ARG A 34 30.34 -33.80 -10.21
N ASN A 35 31.34 -34.62 -9.92
CA ASN A 35 32.36 -34.32 -8.91
C ASN A 35 33.35 -33.23 -9.38
N VAL A 36 33.62 -33.14 -10.68
CA VAL A 36 34.45 -32.08 -11.28
C VAL A 36 33.65 -30.82 -11.66
N GLY A 37 32.36 -30.76 -11.29
CA GLY A 37 31.50 -29.60 -11.50
C GLY A 37 31.07 -29.35 -12.95
N LEU A 38 31.35 -30.28 -13.87
CA LEU A 38 31.00 -30.18 -15.29
C LEU A 38 29.58 -30.67 -15.60
N GLN A 39 28.95 -31.38 -14.67
CA GLN A 39 27.55 -31.78 -14.75
C GLN A 39 26.80 -31.23 -13.54
N GLN A 40 26.03 -30.16 -13.74
CA GLN A 40 25.08 -29.70 -12.74
C GLN A 40 23.79 -30.54 -12.83
N PRO A 41 23.17 -30.89 -11.69
CA PRO A 41 21.79 -31.37 -11.70
C PRO A 41 20.93 -30.34 -12.41
N VAL A 42 20.08 -30.77 -13.34
CA VAL A 42 19.09 -29.89 -13.96
C VAL A 42 18.26 -29.30 -12.82
N ALA A 43 18.43 -28.00 -12.56
CA ALA A 43 17.79 -27.35 -11.43
C ALA A 43 16.27 -27.51 -11.56
N ALA A 44 15.66 -28.15 -10.56
CA ALA A 44 14.22 -28.25 -10.45
C ALA A 44 13.61 -26.84 -10.50
N VAL A 45 12.48 -26.73 -11.20
CA VAL A 45 11.66 -25.53 -11.37
C VAL A 45 11.66 -24.70 -10.08
N LYS A 46 11.98 -23.40 -10.19
CA LYS A 46 11.95 -22.45 -9.07
C LYS A 46 10.51 -22.29 -8.58
N THR A 47 10.06 -23.21 -7.71
CA THR A 47 8.83 -23.06 -6.95
C THR A 47 9.01 -21.90 -6.00
N ILE A 48 8.16 -20.88 -6.14
CA ILE A 48 8.11 -19.73 -5.23
C ILE A 48 7.99 -20.27 -3.81
N SER A 49 8.87 -19.83 -2.90
CA SER A 49 8.83 -20.34 -1.52
C SER A 49 7.51 -19.92 -0.86
N PRO A 50 6.95 -20.73 0.06
CA PRO A 50 5.71 -20.40 0.75
C PRO A 50 5.79 -19.03 1.46
N GLN A 51 6.97 -18.67 1.97
CA GLN A 51 7.22 -17.35 2.57
C GLN A 51 7.03 -16.20 1.59
N MET A 52 7.46 -16.35 0.33
CA MET A 52 7.28 -15.29 -0.68
C MET A 52 5.81 -15.15 -1.10
N GLN A 53 5.05 -16.24 -1.12
CA GLN A 53 3.62 -16.20 -1.38
C GLN A 53 2.85 -15.51 -0.24
N GLU A 54 3.23 -15.76 1.01
CA GLU A 54 2.65 -15.10 2.18
C GLU A 54 2.94 -13.59 2.19
N ILE A 55 4.18 -13.18 1.91
CA ILE A 55 4.55 -11.76 1.81
C ILE A 55 3.74 -11.07 0.70
N GLN A 56 3.55 -11.74 -0.45
CA GLN A 56 2.73 -11.20 -1.53
C GLN A 56 1.27 -11.00 -1.09
N ALA A 57 0.70 -11.96 -0.35
CA ALA A 57 -0.67 -11.86 0.15
C ALA A 57 -0.82 -10.72 1.17
N GLN A 58 0.13 -10.56 2.09
CA GLN A 58 0.13 -9.46 3.07
C GLN A 58 0.23 -8.10 2.38
N LEU A 59 1.08 -7.98 1.34
CA LEU A 59 1.22 -6.74 0.59
C LEU A 59 -0.08 -6.34 -0.13
N GLU A 60 -0.77 -7.30 -0.74
CA GLU A 60 -2.04 -7.01 -1.41
C GLU A 60 -3.14 -6.64 -0.39
N ALA A 61 -3.19 -7.32 0.76
CA ALA A 61 -4.11 -6.97 1.84
C ALA A 61 -3.84 -5.55 2.39
N GLU A 62 -2.58 -5.18 2.60
CA GLU A 62 -2.19 -3.85 3.07
C GLU A 62 -2.49 -2.77 2.03
N LYS A 63 -2.34 -3.05 0.73
CA LYS A 63 -2.74 -2.13 -0.34
C LYS A 63 -4.24 -1.88 -0.33
N GLU A 64 -5.04 -2.93 -0.18
CA GLU A 64 -6.50 -2.81 -0.10
C GLU A 64 -6.91 -2.01 1.14
N GLU A 65 -6.31 -2.30 2.30
CA GLU A 65 -6.54 -1.53 3.53
C GLU A 65 -6.16 -0.06 3.35
N SER A 66 -4.99 0.21 2.79
CA SER A 66 -4.51 1.57 2.52
C SER A 66 -5.45 2.34 1.60
N ALA A 67 -5.97 1.69 0.55
CA ALA A 67 -6.97 2.27 -0.32
C ALA A 67 -8.27 2.60 0.45
N GLY A 68 -8.74 1.68 1.30
CA GLY A 68 -9.89 1.91 2.17
C GLY A 68 -9.70 3.08 3.14
N LEU A 69 -8.53 3.19 3.75
CA LEU A 69 -8.17 4.29 4.64
C LEU A 69 -8.11 5.63 3.91
N ARG A 70 -7.53 5.67 2.71
CA ARG A 70 -7.48 6.88 1.86
C ARG A 70 -8.88 7.37 1.51
N HIS A 71 -9.79 6.48 1.12
CA HIS A 71 -11.18 6.85 0.86
C HIS A 71 -11.89 7.39 2.11
N LYS A 72 -11.66 6.77 3.27
CA LYS A 72 -12.24 7.25 4.54
C LYS A 72 -11.71 8.64 4.92
N LEU A 73 -10.42 8.89 4.72
CA LEU A 73 -9.79 10.19 4.96
C LEU A 73 -10.37 11.27 4.05
N GLN A 74 -10.45 11.00 2.74
CA GLN A 74 -11.03 11.95 1.78
C GLN A 74 -12.46 12.32 2.17
N ARG A 75 -13.29 11.33 2.52
CA ARG A 75 -14.66 11.60 2.96
C ARG A 75 -14.72 12.45 4.23
N LEU A 76 -13.80 12.22 5.18
CA LEU A 76 -13.73 13.03 6.40
C LEU A 76 -13.29 14.46 6.11
N GLU A 77 -12.36 14.64 5.17
CA GLU A 77 -11.91 15.96 4.72
C GLU A 77 -13.06 16.73 4.06
N ASP A 78 -13.79 16.09 3.14
CA ASP A 78 -14.97 16.70 2.49
C ASP A 78 -16.03 17.10 3.52
N GLN A 79 -16.30 16.23 4.51
CA GLN A 79 -17.23 16.53 5.60
C GLN A 79 -16.76 17.67 6.49
N ALA A 80 -15.46 17.76 6.77
CA ALA A 80 -14.89 18.84 7.57
C ALA A 80 -15.02 20.19 6.85
N LEU A 81 -14.68 20.23 5.55
CA LEU A 81 -14.83 21.43 4.72
C LEU A 81 -16.30 21.88 4.63
N GLU A 82 -17.23 20.94 4.43
CA GLU A 82 -18.66 21.26 4.41
C GLU A 82 -19.15 21.77 5.78
N SER A 83 -18.69 21.16 6.87
CA SER A 83 -19.04 21.59 8.23
C SER A 83 -18.51 22.99 8.53
N GLU A 84 -17.28 23.31 8.13
CA GLU A 84 -16.67 24.63 8.31
C GLU A 84 -17.43 25.70 7.51
N ALA A 85 -17.79 25.39 6.25
CA ALA A 85 -18.59 26.28 5.43
C ALA A 85 -19.98 26.56 6.03
N LYS A 86 -20.64 25.53 6.58
CA LYS A 86 -21.92 25.66 7.29
C LYS A 86 -21.78 26.49 8.56
N ALA A 87 -20.75 26.26 9.35
CA ALA A 87 -20.48 27.02 10.57
C ALA A 87 -20.28 28.50 10.26
N LYS A 88 -19.46 28.82 9.25
CA LYS A 88 -19.23 30.20 8.81
C LYS A 88 -20.53 30.90 8.38
N LYS A 89 -21.37 30.21 7.61
CA LYS A 89 -22.68 30.75 7.21
C LYS A 89 -23.60 31.00 8.41
N GLN A 90 -23.61 30.08 9.38
CA GLN A 90 -24.38 30.27 10.61
C GLN A 90 -23.90 31.47 11.42
N ASP A 91 -22.58 31.67 11.53
CA ASP A 91 -22.01 32.84 12.21
C ASP A 91 -22.44 34.16 11.55
N GLU A 92 -22.42 34.22 10.21
CA GLU A 92 -22.91 35.37 9.44
C GLU A 92 -24.41 35.63 9.70
N GLU A 93 -25.24 34.59 9.70
CA GLU A 93 -26.67 34.71 10.02
C GLU A 93 -26.92 35.19 11.46
N ILE A 94 -26.14 34.70 12.43
CA ILE A 94 -26.21 35.14 13.83
C ILE A 94 -25.83 36.62 13.95
N GLU A 95 -24.81 37.08 13.22
CA GLU A 95 -24.39 38.49 13.23
C GLU A 95 -25.50 39.40 12.68
N ILE A 96 -26.11 39.02 11.56
CA ILE A 96 -27.23 39.74 10.96
C ILE A 96 -28.40 39.84 11.96
N LEU A 97 -28.76 38.73 12.61
CA LEU A 97 -29.85 38.70 13.60
C LEU A 97 -29.55 39.54 14.84
N LYS A 98 -28.30 39.51 15.33
CA LYS A 98 -27.86 40.37 16.45
C LYS A 98 -28.00 41.85 16.09
N LYS A 99 -27.57 42.23 14.87
CA LYS A 99 -27.70 43.61 14.40
C LYS A 99 -29.17 44.04 14.30
N ALA A 100 -30.02 43.22 13.68
CA ALA A 100 -31.45 43.52 13.56
C ALA A 100 -32.13 43.67 14.94
N THR A 101 -31.73 42.86 15.91
CA THR A 101 -32.21 42.95 17.30
C THR A 101 -31.74 44.24 17.97
N ALA A 102 -30.47 44.62 17.81
CA ALA A 102 -29.94 45.87 18.34
C ALA A 102 -30.65 47.10 17.74
N ASP A 103 -30.87 47.11 16.43
CA ASP A 103 -31.58 48.18 15.72
C ASP A 103 -33.03 48.29 16.18
N THR A 104 -33.72 47.14 16.34
CA THR A 104 -35.09 47.09 16.86
C THR A 104 -35.17 47.63 18.28
N HIS A 105 -34.26 47.22 19.17
CA HIS A 105 -34.22 47.74 20.53
C HIS A 105 -33.94 49.25 20.58
N LYS A 106 -33.09 49.76 19.68
CA LYS A 106 -32.83 51.19 19.55
C LYS A 106 -34.09 51.95 19.13
N LEU A 107 -34.82 51.44 18.13
CA LEU A 107 -36.08 52.04 17.68
C LEU A 107 -37.13 52.07 18.80
N ILE A 108 -37.32 50.96 19.51
CA ILE A 108 -38.25 50.88 20.65
C ILE A 108 -37.92 51.95 21.70
N ARG A 109 -36.64 52.08 22.08
CA ARG A 109 -36.20 53.12 23.02
C ARG A 109 -36.52 54.53 22.52
N GLN A 110 -36.26 54.82 21.25
CA GLN A 110 -36.60 56.12 20.65
C GLN A 110 -38.10 56.41 20.67
N MET A 111 -38.94 55.42 20.37
CA MET A 111 -40.40 55.57 20.42
C MET A 111 -40.90 55.85 21.84
N ILE A 112 -40.35 55.16 22.85
CA ILE A 112 -40.68 55.38 24.26
C ILE A 112 -40.29 56.81 24.67
N SER A 113 -39.05 57.23 24.38
CA SER A 113 -38.59 58.59 24.71
C SER A 113 -39.41 59.66 24.01
N PHE A 114 -39.74 59.47 22.73
CA PHE A 114 -40.61 60.39 21.99
C PHE A 114 -42.00 60.50 22.63
N GLY A 115 -42.63 59.38 22.98
CA GLY A 115 -43.91 59.37 23.68
C GLY A 115 -43.87 60.13 25.02
N GLN A 116 -42.80 59.97 25.80
CA GLN A 116 -42.60 60.69 27.05
C GLN A 116 -42.44 62.21 26.85
N SER A 117 -41.72 62.64 25.82
CA SER A 117 -41.61 64.06 25.46
C SER A 117 -42.96 64.67 25.08
N GLN A 118 -43.81 63.95 24.34
CA GLN A 118 -45.14 64.45 23.96
C GLN A 118 -46.08 64.62 25.18
N VAL A 119 -45.99 63.74 26.19
CA VAL A 119 -46.81 63.83 27.42
C VAL A 119 -46.38 65.00 28.31
N THR A 120 -45.08 65.28 28.40
CA THR A 120 -44.55 66.40 29.21
C THR A 120 -44.91 67.77 28.62
N HIS A 121 -45.01 67.91 27.29
CA HIS A 121 -45.48 69.13 26.64
C HIS A 121 -47.00 69.40 26.78
N GLN A 122 -47.83 68.37 27.03
CA GLN A 122 -49.27 68.56 27.29
C GLN A 122 -49.61 68.86 28.77
N THR A 123 -48.67 68.65 29.69
CA THR A 123 -48.90 68.78 31.14
C THR A 123 -48.22 70.00 31.76
N THR A 124 -47.59 70.86 30.96
CA THR A 124 -47.05 72.14 31.41
C THR A 124 -48.03 73.27 31.00
N PRO A 125 -48.55 74.08 31.93
CA PRO A 125 -49.55 75.12 31.66
C PRO A 125 -49.01 76.32 30.86
#